data_AF-T1H0L5-F1
#
_entry.id   AF-T1H0L5-F1
#
_cell.length_a   1.000
_cell.length_b   1.000
_cell.length_c   1.000
_cell.angle_alpha   90.00
_cell.angle_beta   90.00
_cell.angle_gamma   90.00
#
_symmetry.space_group_name_H-M   'P 1'
#
loop_
_entity.id
_entity.type
_entity.pdbx_description
1 polymer ?
#
loop_
_entity_poly.entity_id
_entity_poly.type
_entity_poly.pdbx_seq_one_letter_code
_entity_poly.pdbx_strand_id
1 'polypeptide(L)'
;MIADHIGMVYSGMGPDYRLLVRNARKLAQNYFLTYKEPIPIIQLVQRVANLMQEYTQSGGVRPFGVSLLICGWDHQEERPYLFQCDPSGSYFAWKATAMGKNAVNGKTFLEKRYSEDL
;
A
#
# COMPACT_ATOMS: atom_id res chain seq x y z
N MET A 1 -0.15 7.28 9.16
CA MET A 1 -1.44 6.59 9.32
C MET A 1 -2.43 7.02 8.25
N ILE A 2 -3.12 6.04 7.66
CA ILE A 2 -4.23 6.22 6.72
C ILE A 2 -5.57 6.09 7.44
N ALA A 3 -5.69 5.05 8.26
CA ALA A 3 -6.73 4.84 9.27
C ALA A 3 -6.04 4.30 10.53
N ASP A 4 -6.79 4.08 11.61
CA ASP A 4 -6.22 3.61 12.88
C ASP A 4 -5.55 2.23 12.73
N HIS A 5 -6.09 1.37 11.88
CA HIS A 5 -5.60 0.02 11.60
C HIS A 5 -4.72 -0.09 10.34
N ILE A 6 -4.45 1.02 9.63
CA ILE A 6 -3.71 0.99 8.35
C ILE A 6 -2.58 2.04 8.28
N GLY A 7 -1.37 1.54 8.00
CA GLY A 7 -0.16 2.31 7.70
C GLY A 7 0.20 2.25 6.21
N MET A 8 0.89 3.29 5.73
CA MET A 8 1.41 3.33 4.36
C MET A 8 2.72 4.11 4.31
N VAL A 9 3.75 3.54 3.68
CA VAL A 9 5.06 4.16 3.45
C VAL A 9 5.46 4.02 1.98
N TYR A 10 6.52 4.69 1.55
CA TYR A 10 6.89 4.75 0.13
C TYR A 10 8.39 4.73 -0.11
N SER A 11 8.75 4.42 -1.36
CA SER A 11 10.04 4.71 -1.96
C SER A 11 9.82 5.41 -3.30
N GLY A 12 10.50 6.53 -3.53
CA GLY A 12 10.40 7.32 -4.78
C GLY A 12 10.08 8.80 -4.52
N MET A 13 9.24 9.39 -5.39
CA MET A 13 8.89 10.81 -5.35
C MET A 13 7.97 11.18 -4.17
N GLY A 14 8.49 11.91 -3.19
CA GLY A 14 7.72 12.35 -2.02
C GLY A 14 6.42 13.14 -2.30
N PRO A 15 6.38 14.07 -3.29
CA PRO A 15 5.15 14.75 -3.67
C PRO A 15 4.03 13.81 -4.11
N ASP A 16 4.36 12.77 -4.87
CA ASP A 16 3.42 11.76 -5.38
C ASP A 16 2.83 10.95 -4.23
N TYR A 17 3.69 10.52 -3.29
CA TYR A 17 3.24 9.84 -2.08
C TYR A 17 2.23 10.67 -1.28
N ARG A 18 2.47 11.98 -1.10
CA ARG A 18 1.52 12.84 -0.36
C ARG A 18 0.13 12.91 -1.02
N LEU A 19 0.07 12.88 -2.35
CA LEU A 19 -1.19 12.83 -3.09
C LEU A 19 -1.91 11.50 -2.84
N LEU A 20 -1.19 10.38 -2.92
CA LEU A 20 -1.74 9.05 -2.67
C LEU A 20 -2.20 8.87 -1.21
N VAL A 21 -1.45 9.37 -0.22
CA VAL A 21 -1.86 9.37 1.20
C VAL A 21 -3.16 10.14 1.39
N ARG A 22 -3.27 11.34 0.81
CA ARG A 22 -4.47 12.16 0.90
C ARG A 22 -5.67 11.45 0.28
N ASN A 23 -5.49 10.82 -0.89
CA ASN A 23 -6.54 10.05 -1.54
C ASN A 23 -6.95 8.84 -0.70
N ALA A 24 -5.99 8.03 -0.23
CA ALA A 24 -6.23 6.85 0.60
C ALA A 24 -6.98 7.19 1.90
N ARG A 25 -6.61 8.29 2.57
CA ARG A 25 -7.35 8.79 3.75
C ARG A 25 -8.81 9.14 3.42
N LYS A 26 -9.02 9.84 2.30
CA LYS A 26 -10.38 10.18 1.84
C LYS A 26 -11.19 8.93 1.51
N LEU A 27 -10.58 7.94 0.86
CA LEU A 27 -11.22 6.65 0.57
C LEU A 27 -11.65 5.92 1.84
N ALA A 28 -10.75 5.82 2.83
CA ALA A 28 -11.04 5.16 4.10
C ALA A 28 -12.20 5.84 4.86
N GLN A 29 -12.19 7.18 4.92
CA GLN A 29 -13.26 7.94 5.58
C GLN A 29 -14.60 7.82 4.83
N ASN A 30 -14.59 7.90 3.50
CA ASN A 30 -15.80 7.71 2.70
C ASN A 30 -16.40 6.31 2.87
N TYR A 31 -15.55 5.28 2.96
CA TYR A 31 -15.98 3.91 3.22
C TYR A 31 -16.67 3.82 4.58
N PHE A 32 -16.02 4.33 5.63
CA PHE A 32 -16.60 4.35 6.97
C PHE A 32 -17.92 5.13 7.03
N LEU A 33 -18.02 6.27 6.34
CA LEU A 33 -19.27 7.04 6.29
C LEU A 33 -20.42 6.25 5.67
N THR A 34 -20.13 5.43 4.65
CA THR A 34 -21.10 4.63 3.91
C THR A 34 -21.50 3.37 4.65
N TYR A 35 -20.52 2.57 5.09
CA TYR A 35 -20.74 1.22 5.61
C TYR A 35 -20.73 1.15 7.14
N LYS A 36 -20.31 2.23 7.82
CA LYS A 36 -20.17 2.30 9.28
C LYS A 36 -19.21 1.28 9.88
N GLU A 37 -18.27 0.79 9.07
CA GLU A 37 -17.20 -0.11 9.49
C GLU A 37 -15.84 0.33 8.89
N PRO A 38 -14.71 -0.02 9.53
CA PRO A 38 -13.38 0.28 8.99
C PRO A 38 -13.17 -0.40 7.63
N ILE A 39 -12.54 0.30 6.67
CA ILE A 39 -12.26 -0.29 5.36
C ILE A 39 -11.32 -1.50 5.46
N PRO A 40 -11.64 -2.65 4.82
CA PRO A 40 -10.70 -3.75 4.73
C PRO A 40 -9.43 -3.35 3.98
N ILE A 41 -8.27 -3.77 4.46
CA ILE A 41 -6.98 -3.35 3.90
C ILE A 41 -6.87 -3.70 2.40
N ILE A 42 -7.32 -4.88 2.00
CA ILE A 42 -7.30 -5.31 0.59
C ILE A 42 -8.11 -4.38 -0.31
N GLN A 43 -9.26 -3.89 0.16
CA GLN A 43 -10.09 -2.95 -0.61
C GLN A 43 -9.42 -1.58 -0.75
N LEU A 44 -8.75 -1.10 0.31
CA LEU A 44 -7.98 0.13 0.23
C LEU A 44 -6.82 -0.01 -0.77
N VAL A 45 -6.05 -1.09 -0.69
CA VAL A 45 -4.91 -1.37 -1.58
C VAL A 45 -5.39 -1.43 -3.04
N GLN A 46 -6.47 -2.15 -3.32
CA GLN A 46 -7.07 -2.22 -4.66
C GLN A 46 -7.46 -0.85 -5.21
N ARG A 47 -8.10 0.00 -4.40
CA ARG A 47 -8.52 1.33 -4.85
C ARG A 47 -7.33 2.26 -5.10
N VAL A 48 -6.29 2.19 -4.26
CA VAL A 48 -5.04 2.95 -4.46
C VAL A 48 -4.31 2.46 -5.71
N ALA A 49 -4.20 1.14 -5.90
CA ALA A 49 -3.58 0.53 -7.06
C ALA A 49 -4.29 0.89 -8.36
N ASN A 50 -5.63 0.87 -8.38
CA ASN A 50 -6.44 1.30 -9.52
C ASN A 50 -6.21 2.77 -9.86
N LEU A 51 -6.12 3.65 -8.85
CA LEU A 51 -5.79 5.06 -9.08
C LEU A 51 -4.39 5.21 -9.69
N MET A 52 -3.41 4.45 -9.22
CA MET A 52 -2.06 4.47 -9.80
C MET A 52 -2.08 3.98 -11.24
N GLN A 53 -2.80 2.90 -11.53
CA GLN A 53 -2.96 2.34 -12.87
C GLN A 53 -3.64 3.32 -13.83
N GLU A 54 -4.67 4.04 -13.38
CA GLU A 54 -5.37 5.04 -14.19
C GLU A 54 -4.39 6.08 -14.75
N TYR A 55 -3.46 6.57 -13.94
CA TYR A 55 -2.42 7.52 -14.35
C TYR A 55 -1.39 6.94 -15.33
N THR A 56 -1.40 5.63 -15.58
CA THR A 56 -0.59 4.98 -16.64
C THR A 56 -1.32 4.89 -17.98
N GLN A 57 -2.65 5.01 -17.97
CA GLN A 57 -3.50 4.84 -19.15
C GLN A 57 -4.17 6.15 -19.59
N SER A 58 -4.29 7.14 -18.71
CA SER A 58 -4.84 8.45 -19.03
C SER A 58 -3.84 9.33 -19.78
N GLY A 59 -4.29 9.96 -20.86
CA GLY A 59 -3.49 10.95 -21.59
C GLY A 59 -3.33 12.27 -20.83
N GLY A 60 -2.18 12.93 -20.97
CA GLY A 60 -1.92 14.25 -20.39
C GLY A 60 -1.53 14.25 -18.91
N VAL A 61 -1.40 13.08 -18.28
CA VAL A 61 -0.85 12.90 -16.93
C VAL A 61 0.39 12.01 -16.97
N ARG A 62 1.21 12.09 -15.93
CA ARG A 62 2.35 11.18 -15.75
C ARG A 62 2.01 10.11 -14.71
N PRO A 63 2.52 8.87 -14.84
CA PRO A 63 2.46 7.88 -13.79
C PRO A 63 3.05 8.38 -12.46
N PHE A 64 2.59 7.78 -11.36
CA PHE A 64 3.14 8.03 -10.03
C PHE A 64 4.54 7.43 -9.93
N GLY A 65 5.52 8.24 -9.54
CA GLY A 65 6.92 7.83 -9.38
C GLY A 65 7.23 7.22 -8.01
N VAL A 66 6.33 6.39 -7.47
CA VAL A 66 6.48 5.75 -6.15
C VAL A 66 6.05 4.29 -6.14
N SER A 67 6.79 3.46 -5.41
CA SER A 67 6.29 2.20 -4.88
C SER A 67 5.83 2.41 -3.44
N LEU A 68 4.77 1.72 -3.03
CA LEU A 68 4.14 1.79 -1.73
C LEU A 68 4.28 0.47 -0.98
N LEU A 69 4.51 0.55 0.34
CA LEU A 69 4.18 -0.53 1.26
C LEU A 69 3.00 -0.09 2.10
N ILE A 70 1.95 -0.91 2.09
CA ILE A 70 0.72 -0.70 2.84
C ILE A 70 0.58 -1.86 3.80
N CYS A 71 0.55 -1.57 5.10
CA CYS A 71 0.33 -2.55 6.13
C CYS A 71 -0.93 -2.25 6.92
N GLY A 72 -1.51 -3.26 7.53
CA GLY A 72 -2.67 -3.06 8.38
C GLY A 72 -3.17 -4.36 8.98
N TRP A 73 -4.01 -4.20 9.98
CA TRP A 73 -4.64 -5.30 10.69
C TRP A 73 -6.00 -5.60 10.06
N ASP A 74 -6.25 -6.84 9.68
CA ASP A 74 -7.58 -7.27 9.28
C ASP A 74 -8.34 -7.76 10.52
N HIS A 75 -9.42 -7.06 10.87
CA HIS A 75 -10.22 -7.38 12.04
C HIS A 75 -11.14 -8.60 11.85
N GLN A 76 -11.42 -9.01 10.61
CA GLN A 76 -12.25 -10.19 10.33
C GLN A 76 -11.40 -11.45 10.36
N GLU A 77 -10.19 -11.41 9.80
CA GLU A 77 -9.26 -12.54 9.80
C GLU A 77 -8.30 -12.54 11.00
N GLU A 78 -8.40 -11.56 11.90
CA GLU A 78 -7.56 -11.38 13.09
C GLU A 78 -6.05 -11.53 12.81
N ARG A 79 -5.57 -10.94 11.70
CA ARG A 79 -4.17 -11.06 11.28
C ARG A 79 -3.64 -9.82 10.56
N PRO A 80 -2.32 -9.60 10.57
CA PRO A 80 -1.73 -8.51 9.82
C PRO A 80 -1.59 -8.87 8.34
N TYR A 81 -1.62 -7.83 7.50
CA TYR A 81 -1.25 -7.92 6.10
C TYR A 81 -0.23 -6.84 5.74
N LEU A 82 0.63 -7.20 4.79
CA LEU A 82 1.57 -6.31 4.14
C LEU A 82 1.41 -6.44 2.63
N PHE A 83 1.17 -5.32 1.96
CA PHE A 83 1.06 -5.22 0.52
C PHE A 83 2.15 -4.30 -0.04
N GLN A 84 2.73 -4.70 -1.15
CA GLN A 84 3.53 -3.83 -2.01
C GLN A 84 2.68 -3.40 -3.20
N CYS A 85 2.68 -2.12 -3.55
CA CYS A 85 2.08 -1.60 -4.79
C CYS A 85 3.13 -0.82 -5.59
N ASP A 86 3.28 -1.13 -6.87
CA ASP A 86 4.29 -0.51 -7.75
C ASP A 86 3.67 0.56 -8.67
N PRO A 87 4.47 1.45 -9.29
CA PRO A 87 4.02 2.51 -10.19
C PRO A 87 3.05 2.09 -11.31
N SER A 88 3.09 0.82 -11.72
CA SER A 88 2.19 0.26 -12.72
C SER A 88 0.73 0.10 -12.24
N GLY A 89 0.49 0.22 -10.92
CA GLY A 89 -0.77 -0.17 -10.29
C GLY A 89 -0.87 -1.67 -9.99
N SER A 90 0.21 -2.44 -10.15
CA SER A 90 0.26 -3.83 -9.69
C SER A 90 0.50 -3.88 -8.19
N TYR A 91 -0.19 -4.78 -7.48
CA TYR A 91 -0.01 -4.98 -6.04
C TYR A 91 0.09 -6.46 -5.66
N PHE A 92 0.85 -6.76 -4.61
CA PHE A 92 1.16 -8.11 -4.16
C PHE A 92 1.21 -8.18 -2.63
N ALA A 93 0.71 -9.27 -2.05
CA ALA A 93 0.83 -9.55 -0.62
C ALA A 93 2.21 -10.13 -0.28
N TRP A 94 2.76 -9.77 0.87
CA TRP A 94 4.06 -10.22 1.36
C TRP A 94 3.96 -10.59 2.83
N LYS A 95 4.79 -11.55 3.25
CA LYS A 95 5.06 -11.81 4.67
C LYS A 95 6.08 -10.83 5.21
N ALA A 96 7.17 -10.64 4.46
CA ALA A 96 8.16 -9.60 4.66
C ALA A 96 8.69 -9.16 3.29
N THR A 97 8.99 -7.88 3.13
CA THR A 97 9.58 -7.34 1.89
C THR A 97 10.37 -6.06 2.18
N ALA A 98 11.19 -5.65 1.22
CA ALA A 98 11.93 -4.40 1.24
C ALA A 98 11.73 -3.65 -0.09
N MET A 99 11.76 -2.33 -0.03
CA MET A 99 11.69 -1.44 -1.19
C MET A 99 12.78 -0.36 -1.14
N GLY A 100 13.08 0.23 -2.29
CA GLY A 100 14.02 1.34 -2.41
C GLY A 100 15.47 0.92 -2.64
N LYS A 101 16.41 1.80 -2.26
CA LYS A 101 17.85 1.56 -2.48
C LYS A 101 18.28 0.33 -1.68
N ASN A 102 18.93 -0.63 -2.35
CA ASN A 102 19.36 -1.92 -1.80
C ASN A 102 18.23 -2.89 -1.42
N ALA A 103 17.04 -2.74 -2.01
CA ALA A 103 15.93 -3.67 -1.78
C ALA A 103 16.29 -5.14 -2.03
N VAL A 104 17.15 -5.44 -3.02
CA VAL A 104 17.62 -6.80 -3.31
C VAL A 104 18.30 -7.42 -2.08
N ASN A 105 19.31 -6.74 -1.52
CA ASN A 105 20.01 -7.22 -0.33
C ASN A 105 19.06 -7.30 0.88
N GLY A 106 18.14 -6.34 1.02
CA GLY A 106 17.13 -6.35 2.07
C GLY A 106 16.20 -7.57 1.97
N LYS A 107 15.72 -7.89 0.76
CA LYS A 107 14.89 -9.08 0.51
C LYS A 107 15.67 -10.36 0.79
N THR A 108 16.91 -10.49 0.30
CA THR A 108 17.77 -11.65 0.60
C THR A 108 18.04 -11.82 2.10
N PHE A 109 18.18 -10.72 2.85
CA PHE A 109 18.30 -10.79 4.30
C PHE A 109 17.01 -11.32 4.95
N LEU A 110 15.86 -10.78 4.55
CA LEU A 110 14.55 -11.19 5.06
C LEU A 110 14.25 -12.65 4.73
N GLU A 111 14.53 -13.12 3.51
CA GLU A 111 14.37 -14.52 3.09
C GLU A 111 15.13 -15.50 3.99
N LYS A 112 16.30 -15.10 4.51
CA LYS A 112 17.14 -15.94 5.38
C LYS A 112 16.77 -15.87 6.86
N ARG A 113 16.05 -14.83 7.29
CA ARG A 113 15.87 -14.48 8.71
C ARG A 113 14.42 -14.43 9.17
N TYR A 114 13.48 -14.37 8.25
CA TYR A 114 12.06 -14.36 8.57
C TYR A 114 11.62 -15.73 9.11
N SER A 115 10.74 -15.72 10.11
CA SER A 115 10.02 -16.87 10.65
C SER A 115 8.58 -16.48 10.95
N GLU A 116 7.64 -17.42 10.87
CA GLU A 116 6.22 -17.14 11.18
C GLU A 116 5.99 -16.80 12.66
N ASP A 117 6.88 -17.24 13.55
CA ASP A 117 6.80 -17.02 15.00
C ASP A 117 7.29 -15.62 15.45
N LEU A 118 7.65 -14.76 14.50
CA LEU A 118 8.24 -13.43 14.71
C LEU A 118 7.16 -12.35 14.68
#